data_AF-A0A6I2F9E6-F1
#
_entry.id   AF-A0A6I2F9E6-F1
#
_cell.length_a   1.000
_cell.length_b   1.000
_cell.length_c   1.000
_cell.angle_alpha   90.00
_cell.angle_beta   90.00
_cell.angle_gamma   90.00
#
_symmetry.space_group_name_H-M   'P 1'
#
loop_
_entity.id
_entity.type
_entity.pdbx_description
1 polymer ?
#
loop_
_entity_poly.entity_id
_entity_poly.type
_entity_poly.pdbx_seq_one_letter_code
_entity_poly.pdbx_strand_id
1 'polypeptide(L)'
;MAVTPAELVRRAREDAGLSQRELAARSGLRQPNLAAIETGARVPSETLLARVLQAAELRPSIPLELYAERIHEIASAYGIHDVRVFGSTARGTDTADSDVDLLITVDDDVDFLSLAAFRQEVAELIGFPVDAVVDDPDDPVAAMIHGSAVPL
;
A
#
# COMPACT_ATOMS: atom_id res chain seq x y z
N MET A 1 -12.08 -9.22 -5.64
CA MET A 1 -13.09 -8.16 -5.42
C MET A 1 -12.38 -6.83 -5.47
N ALA A 2 -12.93 -5.79 -6.10
CA ALA A 2 -12.27 -4.49 -6.13
C ALA A 2 -12.22 -3.91 -4.71
N VAL A 3 -11.02 -3.56 -4.23
CA VAL A 3 -10.85 -2.83 -2.97
C VAL A 3 -11.55 -1.49 -3.11
N THR A 4 -12.41 -1.17 -2.15
CA THR A 4 -13.19 0.07 -2.18
C THR A 4 -12.60 1.09 -1.20
N PRO A 5 -12.81 2.40 -1.43
CA PRO A 5 -12.49 3.42 -0.43
C PRO A 5 -13.14 3.16 0.94
N ALA A 6 -14.32 2.51 0.95
CA ALA A 6 -15.00 2.12 2.18
C ALA A 6 -14.20 1.10 2.98
N GLU A 7 -13.68 0.06 2.32
CA GLU A 7 -12.83 -0.95 2.93
C GLU A 7 -11.53 -0.34 3.45
N LEU A 8 -10.87 0.48 2.65
CA LEU A 8 -9.61 1.13 3.03
C LEU A 8 -9.78 1.99 4.29
N VAL A 9 -10.83 2.83 4.35
CA VAL A 9 -11.14 3.65 5.53
C VAL A 9 -11.40 2.78 6.76
N ARG A 10 -12.17 1.68 6.60
CA ARG A 10 -12.48 0.78 7.71
C ARG A 10 -11.22 0.11 8.25
N ARG A 11 -10.36 -0.42 7.37
CA ARG A 11 -9.11 -1.09 7.74
C ARG A 11 -8.13 -0.13 8.42
N ALA A 12 -7.96 1.08 7.87
CA ALA A 12 -7.14 2.13 8.48
C ALA A 12 -7.61 2.47 9.91
N ARG A 13 -8.92 2.61 10.10
CA ARG A 13 -9.51 2.89 11.40
C ARG A 13 -9.23 1.77 12.41
N GLU A 14 -9.41 0.52 11.98
CA GLU A 14 -9.25 -0.66 12.83
C GLU A 14 -7.79 -0.90 13.21
N ASP A 15 -6.86 -0.70 12.27
CA ASP A 15 -5.42 -0.75 12.53
C ASP A 15 -4.99 0.31 13.56
N ALA A 16 -5.52 1.53 13.46
CA ALA A 16 -5.29 2.60 14.43
C ALA A 16 -6.01 2.40 15.78
N GLY A 17 -6.79 1.33 15.95
CA GLY A 17 -7.56 1.04 17.16
C GLY A 17 -8.67 2.07 17.46
N LEU A 18 -9.14 2.79 16.45
CA LEU A 18 -10.13 3.87 16.62
C LEU A 18 -11.56 3.36 16.48
N SER A 19 -12.47 3.91 17.27
CA SER A 19 -13.90 3.83 17.00
C SER A 19 -14.28 4.77 15.83
N GLN A 20 -15.43 4.50 15.20
CA GLN A 20 -15.97 5.39 14.16
C GLN A 20 -16.20 6.82 14.67
N ARG A 21 -16.52 6.98 15.97
CA ARG A 21 -16.71 8.31 16.57
C ARG A 21 -15.39 9.07 16.65
N GLU A 22 -14.32 8.40 17.04
CA GLU A 22 -12.99 9.00 17.17
C GLU A 22 -12.41 9.40 15.83
N LEU A 23 -12.44 8.49 14.83
CA LEU A 23 -11.96 8.82 13.49
C LEU A 23 -12.80 9.94 12.86
N ALA A 24 -14.13 9.94 13.07
CA ALA A 24 -14.97 11.02 12.59
C ALA A 24 -14.57 12.36 13.23
N ALA A 25 -14.36 12.39 14.54
CA ALA A 25 -13.93 13.60 15.25
C ALA A 25 -12.56 14.10 14.75
N ARG A 26 -11.57 13.20 14.60
CA ARG A 26 -10.22 13.53 14.09
C ARG A 26 -10.27 14.08 12.66
N SER A 27 -11.16 13.56 11.82
CA SER A 27 -11.32 13.96 10.41
C SER A 27 -12.31 15.11 10.20
N GLY A 28 -12.84 15.72 11.28
CA GLY A 28 -13.82 16.82 11.19
C GLY A 28 -15.20 16.41 10.65
N LEU A 29 -15.55 15.13 10.76
CA LEU A 29 -16.82 14.55 10.36
C LEU A 29 -17.73 14.29 11.56
N ARG A 30 -19.02 14.10 11.28
CA ARG A 30 -19.95 13.47 12.23
C ARG A 30 -19.90 11.95 12.04
N GLN A 31 -20.00 11.19 13.13
CA GLN A 31 -19.93 9.72 13.05
C GLN A 31 -20.89 9.08 12.03
N PRO A 32 -22.16 9.52 11.86
CA PRO A 32 -23.03 8.95 10.83
C PRO A 32 -22.48 9.12 9.40
N ASN A 33 -21.72 10.18 9.14
CA ASN A 33 -21.08 10.37 7.83
C ASN A 33 -19.94 9.36 7.62
N LEU A 34 -19.14 9.10 8.66
CA LEU A 34 -18.08 8.10 8.59
C LEU A 34 -18.67 6.69 8.43
N ALA A 35 -19.71 6.35 9.19
CA ALA A 35 -20.40 5.06 9.06
C ALA A 35 -20.98 4.86 7.65
N ALA A 36 -21.54 5.90 7.03
CA ALA A 36 -22.01 5.84 5.65
C ALA A 36 -20.85 5.62 4.64
N ILE A 37 -19.65 6.16 4.92
CA ILE A 37 -18.46 5.92 4.10
C ILE A 37 -17.99 4.47 4.25
N GLU A 38 -17.82 3.97 5.48
CA GLU A 38 -17.33 2.59 5.73
C GLU A 38 -18.28 1.49 5.23
N THR A 39 -19.57 1.80 5.08
CA THR A 39 -20.56 0.88 4.51
C THR A 39 -20.71 1.01 2.99
N GLY A 40 -20.02 1.97 2.36
CA GLY A 40 -20.16 2.27 0.94
C GLY A 40 -21.46 3.00 0.57
N ALA A 41 -22.33 3.30 1.52
CA ALA A 41 -23.55 4.09 1.30
C ALA A 41 -23.24 5.52 0.84
N ARG A 42 -22.02 6.00 1.10
CA ARG A 42 -21.51 7.28 0.61
C ARG A 42 -20.09 7.15 0.08
N VAL A 43 -19.89 7.55 -1.17
CA VAL A 43 -18.55 7.69 -1.76
C VAL A 43 -17.95 9.05 -1.35
N PRO A 44 -16.78 9.09 -0.67
CA PRO A 44 -16.11 10.34 -0.35
C PRO A 44 -15.45 10.95 -1.59
N SER A 45 -15.28 12.28 -1.61
CA SER A 45 -14.34 12.90 -2.56
C SER A 45 -12.91 12.53 -2.20
N GLU A 46 -11.97 12.60 -3.16
CA GLU A 46 -10.55 12.33 -2.92
C GLU A 46 -9.97 13.15 -1.77
N THR A 47 -10.27 14.45 -1.73
CA THR A 47 -9.81 15.34 -0.63
C THR A 47 -10.34 14.89 0.73
N LEU A 48 -11.59 14.43 0.79
CA LEU A 48 -12.18 13.93 2.04
C LEU A 48 -11.57 12.58 2.43
N LEU A 49 -11.38 11.68 1.46
CA LEU A 49 -10.74 10.39 1.66
C LEU A 49 -9.33 10.58 2.23
N ALA A 50 -8.50 11.39 1.58
CA ALA A 50 -7.15 11.70 2.03
C ALA A 50 -7.14 12.23 3.48
N ARG A 51 -8.04 13.16 3.81
CA ARG A 51 -8.16 13.69 5.18
C ARG A 51 -8.54 12.62 6.21
N VAL A 52 -9.44 11.70 5.85
CA VAL A 52 -9.84 10.61 6.75
C VAL A 52 -8.69 9.63 6.96
N LEU A 53 -7.99 9.24 5.89
CA LEU A 53 -6.86 8.31 5.97
C LEU A 53 -5.68 8.93 6.74
N GLN A 54 -5.40 10.22 6.55
CA GLN A 54 -4.42 10.94 7.36
C GLN A 54 -4.80 10.99 8.84
N ALA A 55 -6.08 11.24 9.16
CA ALA A 55 -6.57 11.25 10.53
C ALA A 55 -6.55 9.87 11.21
N ALA A 56 -6.55 8.81 10.41
CA ALA A 56 -6.37 7.43 10.84
C ALA A 56 -4.88 7.02 10.91
N GLU A 57 -3.94 7.90 10.54
CA GLU A 57 -2.50 7.57 10.47
C GLU A 57 -2.26 6.30 9.63
N LEU A 58 -2.92 6.21 8.46
CA LEU A 58 -2.81 5.07 7.55
C LEU A 58 -1.35 4.69 7.33
N ARG A 59 -1.03 3.40 7.54
CA ARG A 59 0.30 2.83 7.33
C ARG A 59 0.33 2.07 6.00
N PRO A 60 1.45 2.04 5.27
CA PRO A 60 1.53 1.43 3.95
C PRO A 60 1.23 -0.07 3.91
N SER A 61 1.43 -0.80 5.01
CA SER A 61 1.06 -2.23 5.12
C SER A 61 -0.41 -2.51 4.81
N ILE A 62 -1.32 -1.57 5.13
CA ILE A 62 -2.76 -1.75 4.95
C ILE A 62 -3.18 -1.74 3.48
N PRO A 63 -2.90 -0.70 2.67
CA PRO A 63 -3.20 -0.74 1.25
C PRO A 63 -2.38 -1.83 0.55
N LEU A 64 -1.14 -2.10 0.98
CA LEU A 64 -0.32 -3.14 0.37
C LEU A 64 -0.99 -4.52 0.47
N GLU A 65 -1.51 -4.90 1.64
CA GLU A 65 -2.29 -6.13 1.84
C GLU A 65 -3.59 -6.12 1.02
N LEU A 66 -4.33 -5.00 1.03
CA LEU A 66 -5.61 -4.92 0.32
C LEU A 66 -5.45 -5.02 -1.20
N TYR A 67 -4.41 -4.39 -1.74
CA TYR A 67 -4.16 -4.28 -3.18
C TYR A 67 -3.19 -5.34 -3.71
N ALA A 68 -2.75 -6.32 -2.90
CA ALA A 68 -1.75 -7.32 -3.29
C ALA A 68 -2.01 -7.96 -4.66
N GLU A 69 -3.23 -8.48 -4.88
CA GLU A 69 -3.64 -9.06 -6.17
C GLU A 69 -3.50 -8.07 -7.33
N ARG A 70 -3.88 -6.81 -7.12
CA ARG A 70 -3.79 -5.77 -8.15
C ARG A 70 -2.34 -5.39 -8.42
N ILE A 71 -1.48 -5.41 -7.41
CA ILE A 71 -0.04 -5.18 -7.56
C ILE A 71 0.60 -6.33 -8.35
N HIS A 72 0.20 -7.58 -8.11
CA HIS A 72 0.64 -8.72 -8.92
C HIS A 72 0.19 -8.62 -10.38
N GLU A 73 -1.05 -8.15 -10.63
CA GLU A 73 -1.51 -7.86 -11.99
C GLU A 73 -0.69 -6.76 -12.69
N ILE A 74 -0.37 -5.67 -11.97
CA ILE A 74 0.48 -4.58 -12.47
C ILE A 74 1.89 -5.12 -12.76
N ALA A 75 2.49 -5.83 -11.80
CA ALA A 75 3.82 -6.42 -11.95
C ALA A 75 3.91 -7.30 -13.20
N SER A 76 2.94 -8.22 -13.38
CA SER A 76 2.90 -9.09 -14.56
C SER A 76 2.79 -8.32 -15.87
N ALA A 77 2.11 -7.16 -15.89
CA ALA A 77 2.02 -6.32 -17.09
C ALA A 77 3.34 -5.66 -17.48
N TYR A 78 4.27 -5.51 -16.52
CA TYR A 78 5.62 -4.96 -16.73
C TYR A 78 6.71 -6.03 -16.84
N GLY A 79 6.39 -7.33 -16.93
CA GLY A 79 7.39 -8.40 -16.94
C GLY A 79 8.06 -8.64 -15.58
N ILE A 80 7.40 -8.22 -14.50
CA ILE A 80 7.88 -8.33 -13.12
C ILE A 80 7.14 -9.49 -12.44
N HIS A 81 7.88 -10.29 -11.69
CA HIS A 81 7.40 -11.47 -11.00
C HIS A 81 8.07 -11.63 -9.63
N ASP A 82 7.57 -12.56 -8.81
CA ASP A 82 8.05 -12.79 -7.44
C ASP A 82 8.16 -11.51 -6.60
N VAL A 83 7.06 -10.74 -6.54
CA VAL A 83 7.00 -9.51 -5.75
C VAL A 83 7.00 -9.87 -4.27
N ARG A 84 8.02 -9.40 -3.56
CA ARG A 84 8.20 -9.55 -2.12
C ARG A 84 8.34 -8.20 -1.45
N VAL A 85 7.91 -8.11 -0.20
CA VAL A 85 8.00 -6.92 0.64
C VAL A 85 9.14 -7.12 1.64
N PHE A 86 9.95 -6.10 1.86
CA PHE A 86 10.95 -6.10 2.93
C PHE A 86 10.85 -4.84 3.79
N GLY A 87 11.85 -4.60 4.64
CA GLY A 87 11.92 -3.37 5.42
C GLY A 87 10.89 -3.30 6.55
N SER A 88 10.40 -2.09 6.82
CA SER A 88 9.51 -1.79 7.95
C SER A 88 8.13 -2.47 7.80
N THR A 89 7.62 -2.52 6.57
CA THR A 89 6.34 -3.11 6.21
C THR A 89 6.31 -4.62 6.44
N ALA A 90 7.36 -5.34 6.02
CA ALA A 90 7.48 -6.78 6.28
C ALA A 90 7.58 -7.11 7.78
N ARG A 91 8.06 -6.16 8.60
CA ARG A 91 8.20 -6.31 10.05
C ARG A 91 6.96 -5.84 10.83
N GLY A 92 5.97 -5.23 10.16
CA GLY A 92 4.81 -4.61 10.77
C GLY A 92 5.13 -3.37 11.63
N THR A 93 6.32 -2.79 11.43
CA THR A 93 6.80 -1.60 12.17
C THR A 93 6.75 -0.32 11.32
N ASP A 94 6.13 -0.40 10.13
CA ASP A 94 5.85 0.75 9.29
C ASP A 94 4.94 1.75 10.02
N THR A 95 5.04 3.01 9.61
CA THR A 95 4.25 4.15 10.10
C THR A 95 3.67 4.91 8.90
N ALA A 96 2.84 5.92 9.16
CA ALA A 96 2.26 6.76 8.11
C ALA A 96 3.29 7.55 7.27
N ASP A 97 4.53 7.67 7.74
CA ASP A 97 5.63 8.34 7.03
C ASP A 97 6.57 7.35 6.32
N SER A 98 6.29 6.05 6.41
CA SER A 98 7.13 5.00 5.81
C SER A 98 6.87 4.85 4.31
N ASP A 99 7.91 4.52 3.57
CA ASP A 99 7.86 4.01 2.20
C ASP A 99 7.61 2.50 2.16
N VAL A 100 7.38 1.98 0.96
CA VAL A 100 7.25 0.55 0.69
C VAL A 100 8.48 0.06 -0.06
N ASP A 101 9.19 -0.87 0.56
CA ASP A 101 10.34 -1.55 -0.02
C ASP A 101 9.92 -2.88 -0.67
N LEU A 102 10.12 -3.01 -1.98
CA LEU A 102 9.82 -4.20 -2.76
C LEU A 102 11.08 -4.86 -3.31
N LEU A 103 11.20 -6.17 -3.12
CA LEU A 103 12.18 -7.01 -3.81
C LEU A 103 11.44 -7.73 -4.94
N ILE A 104 11.94 -7.61 -6.16
CA ILE A 104 11.25 -8.11 -7.35
C ILE A 104 12.19 -8.89 -8.26
N THR A 105 11.66 -9.87 -8.99
CA THR A 105 12.37 -10.50 -10.11
C THR A 105 11.81 -9.96 -11.42
N VAL A 106 12.65 -9.79 -12.43
CA VAL A 106 12.26 -9.20 -13.72
C VAL A 106 12.72 -10.07 -14.88
N ASP A 107 11.97 -10.04 -15.98
CA ASP A 107 12.39 -10.66 -17.24
C ASP A 107 13.60 -9.92 -17.85
N ASP A 108 14.40 -10.61 -18.67
CA ASP A 108 15.66 -10.10 -19.25
C ASP A 108 15.47 -8.84 -20.14
N ASP A 109 14.26 -8.59 -20.63
CA ASP A 109 13.90 -7.46 -21.49
C ASP A 109 13.30 -6.27 -20.73
N VAL A 110 13.14 -6.36 -19.41
CA VAL A 110 12.64 -5.25 -18.58
C VAL A 110 13.71 -4.18 -18.43
N ASP A 111 13.39 -2.96 -18.89
CA ASP A 111 14.28 -1.82 -18.81
C ASP A 111 14.01 -0.93 -17.57
N PHE A 112 14.92 0.00 -17.32
CA PHE A 112 14.81 0.96 -16.22
C PHE A 112 13.53 1.82 -16.28
N LEU A 113 13.01 2.08 -17.49
CA LEU A 113 11.80 2.87 -17.65
C LEU A 113 10.57 2.09 -17.21
N SER A 114 10.52 0.80 -17.55
CA SER A 114 9.47 -0.13 -17.12
C SER A 114 9.46 -0.29 -15.59
N LEU A 115 10.64 -0.41 -14.97
CA LEU A 115 10.78 -0.41 -13.52
C LEU A 115 10.31 0.90 -12.86
N ALA A 116 10.60 2.05 -13.48
CA ALA A 116 10.12 3.34 -12.98
C ALA A 116 8.59 3.48 -13.11
N ALA A 117 8.03 3.03 -14.25
CA ALA A 117 6.59 3.03 -14.48
C ALA A 117 5.85 2.12 -13.48
N PHE A 118 6.37 0.91 -13.24
CA PHE A 118 5.86 0.00 -12.22
C PHE A 118 5.83 0.65 -10.83
N ARG A 119 6.95 1.21 -10.37
CA ARG A 119 7.02 1.89 -9.06
C ARG A 119 6.01 3.01 -8.95
N GLN A 120 5.89 3.84 -9.99
CA GLN A 120 4.95 4.95 -10.01
C GLN A 120 3.49 4.45 -9.95
N GLU A 121 3.13 3.45 -10.75
CA GLU A 121 1.76 2.93 -10.81
C GLU A 121 1.36 2.26 -9.48
N VAL A 122 2.27 1.51 -8.86
CA VAL A 122 2.04 0.94 -7.52
C VAL A 122 1.93 2.04 -6.47
N ALA A 123 2.80 3.05 -6.51
CA ALA A 123 2.77 4.18 -5.58
C ALA A 123 1.46 4.97 -5.67
N GLU A 124 0.96 5.20 -6.89
CA GLU A 124 -0.34 5.83 -7.12
C GLU A 124 -1.50 4.96 -6.61
N LEU A 125 -1.42 3.64 -6.79
CA LEU A 125 -2.44 2.70 -6.32
C LEU A 125 -2.55 2.68 -4.79
N ILE A 126 -1.42 2.62 -4.08
CA ILE A 126 -1.41 2.46 -2.62
C ILE A 126 -1.38 3.80 -1.87
N GLY A 127 -0.98 4.88 -2.55
CA GLY A 127 -0.86 6.23 -1.96
C GLY A 127 0.42 6.48 -1.16
N PHE A 128 1.44 5.61 -1.31
CA PHE A 128 2.73 5.70 -0.62
C PHE A 128 3.88 5.60 -1.61
N PRO A 129 5.04 6.24 -1.33
CA PRO A 129 6.25 6.02 -2.11
C PRO A 129 6.64 4.54 -2.14
N VAL A 130 7.09 4.07 -3.29
CA VAL A 130 7.55 2.69 -3.49
C VAL A 130 8.99 2.71 -3.98
N ASP A 131 9.87 2.02 -3.28
CA ASP A 131 11.18 1.65 -3.76
C ASP A 131 11.21 0.17 -4.16
N ALA A 132 11.85 -0.14 -5.29
CA ALA A 132 11.89 -1.49 -5.82
C ALA A 132 13.33 -1.85 -6.20
N VAL A 133 13.79 -2.98 -5.66
CA VAL A 133 15.11 -3.55 -5.87
C VAL A 133 14.95 -4.85 -6.65
N VAL A 134 15.74 -5.01 -7.71
CA VAL A 134 15.79 -6.26 -8.48
C VAL A 134 16.56 -7.31 -7.68
N ASP A 135 16.01 -8.52 -7.56
CA ASP A 135 16.64 -9.66 -6.89
C ASP A 135 17.74 -10.26 -7.77
N ASP A 136 18.82 -9.50 -7.96
CA ASP A 136 20.02 -9.96 -8.63
C ASP A 136 20.90 -10.73 -7.63
N PRO A 137 21.11 -12.06 -7.79
CA PRO A 137 21.93 -12.84 -6.89
C PRO A 137 23.41 -12.43 -6.88
N ASP A 138 23.88 -11.72 -7.92
CA ASP A 138 25.23 -11.17 -7.98
C ASP A 138 25.32 -9.79 -7.29
N ASP A 139 24.19 -9.16 -6.94
CA ASP A 139 24.14 -7.95 -6.13
C ASP A 139 24.20 -8.27 -4.63
N PRO A 140 25.28 -7.90 -3.92
CA PRO A 140 25.42 -8.16 -2.49
C PRO A 140 24.34 -7.47 -1.63
N VAL A 141 23.73 -6.40 -2.10
CA VAL A 141 22.62 -5.72 -1.41
C VAL A 141 21.34 -6.56 -1.52
N ALA A 142 21.00 -7.03 -2.72
CA ALA A 142 19.84 -7.91 -2.94
C ALA A 142 19.96 -9.21 -2.12
N ALA A 143 21.15 -9.83 -2.10
CA ALA A 143 21.43 -11.03 -1.30
C ALA A 143 21.19 -10.84 0.22
N MET A 144 21.49 -9.65 0.76
CA MET A 144 21.19 -9.34 2.18
C MET A 144 19.70 -9.16 2.45
N ILE A 145 18.97 -8.57 1.50
CA ILE A 145 17.54 -8.28 1.62
C ILE A 145 16.73 -9.58 1.52
N HIS A 146 17.12 -10.48 0.62
CA HIS A 146 16.41 -11.71 0.27
C HIS A 146 15.96 -12.54 1.49
N GLY A 147 16.81 -12.66 2.52
CA GLY A 147 16.51 -13.43 3.73
C GLY A 147 15.45 -12.82 4.66
N SER A 148 15.08 -11.56 4.46
CA SER A 148 14.07 -10.84 5.25
C SER A 148 12.82 -10.46 4.46
N ALA A 149 12.83 -10.69 3.15
CA ALA A 149 11.73 -10.40 2.26
C ALA A 149 10.63 -11.47 2.39
N VAL A 150 9.38 -11.03 2.48
CA VAL A 150 8.20 -11.89 2.56
C VAL A 150 7.37 -11.76 1.28
N PRO A 151 6.75 -12.84 0.78
CA PRO A 151 5.81 -12.75 -0.33
C PRO A 151 4.73 -11.70 -0.07
N LEU A 152 4.45 -10.88 -1.09
CA LEU A 152 3.34 -9.94 -1.09
C LEU A 152 1.99 -10.68 -1.18
#